data_AF-A0A7V5C4M1-F1
#
_entry.id   AF-A0A7V5C4M1-F1
#
_cell.length_a   1.000
_cell.length_b   1.000
_cell.length_c   1.000
_cell.angle_alpha   90.00
_cell.angle_beta   90.00
_cell.angle_gamma   90.00
#
_symmetry.space_group_name_H-M   'P 1'
#
loop_
_entity.id
_entity.type
_entity.pdbx_description
1 polymer ?
#
loop_
_entity_poly.entity_id
_entity_poly.type
_entity_poly.pdbx_seq_one_letter_code
_entity_poly.pdbx_strand_id
1 'polypeptide(L)'
;MTYPKDELIRYRLERAGEALEEADVMADMRHWKTCINRLYYACFYAVSALLLKNNLSLSKHTGVKAFFNRQFVLAGIVPRSYGRLYNLLFKYRQQSDYEDFFTIDEEIVKEWITQSKDFVKTISNII
;
A
#
# COMPACT_ATOMS: atom_id res chain seq x y z
N MET A 1 -22.76 12.63 3.16
CA MET A 1 -22.05 13.66 2.39
C MET A 1 -21.27 12.98 1.28
N THR A 2 -21.54 13.33 0.03
CA THR A 2 -20.79 12.81 -1.13
C THR A 2 -19.67 13.82 -1.39
N TYR A 3 -18.45 13.49 -1.01
CA TYR A 3 -17.30 14.35 -1.26
C TYR A 3 -17.01 14.41 -2.76
N PRO A 4 -16.58 15.56 -3.30
CA PRO A 4 -16.03 15.64 -4.65
C PRO A 4 -14.95 14.57 -4.85
N LYS A 5 -15.02 13.87 -5.98
CA LYS A 5 -14.13 12.75 -6.31
C LYS A 5 -12.64 13.11 -6.13
N ASP A 6 -12.25 14.30 -6.58
CA ASP A 6 -10.87 14.78 -6.51
C ASP A 6 -10.40 15.07 -5.08
N GLU A 7 -11.29 15.51 -4.19
CA GLU A 7 -10.98 15.68 -2.77
C GLU A 7 -10.74 14.31 -2.12
N LEU A 8 -11.57 13.31 -2.43
CA LEU A 8 -11.40 11.96 -1.89
C LEU A 8 -10.12 11.29 -2.43
N ILE A 9 -9.72 11.57 -3.67
CA ILE A 9 -8.44 11.11 -4.23
C ILE A 9 -7.29 11.75 -3.45
N ARG A 10 -7.31 13.08 -3.26
CA ARG A 10 -6.27 13.80 -2.52
C ARG A 10 -6.13 13.30 -1.09
N TYR A 11 -7.27 13.17 -0.39
CA TYR A 11 -7.31 12.64 0.96
C TYR A 11 -6.68 11.23 1.05
N ARG A 12 -6.95 10.34 0.08
CA ARG A 12 -6.34 9.01 0.07
C ARG A 12 -4.83 9.07 -0.15
N LEU A 13 -4.33 10.01 -0.95
CA LEU A 13 -2.88 10.20 -1.12
C LEU A 13 -2.22 10.79 0.14
N GLU A 14 -2.88 11.72 0.83
CA GLU A 14 -2.44 12.21 2.14
C GLU A 14 -2.36 11.07 3.15
N ARG A 15 -3.41 10.25 3.26
CA ARG A 15 -3.42 9.04 4.09
C ARG A 15 -2.31 8.04 3.73
N ALA A 16 -1.93 7.96 2.45
CA ALA A 16 -0.82 7.11 2.03
C ALA A 16 0.52 7.66 2.54
N GLY A 17 0.72 8.98 2.51
CA GLY A 17 1.88 9.66 3.07
C GLY A 17 1.98 9.50 4.59
N GLU A 18 0.90 9.79 5.31
CA GLU A 18 0.81 9.61 6.77
C GLU A 18 1.17 8.18 7.19
N ALA A 19 0.66 7.17 6.46
CA ALA A 19 0.97 5.78 6.76
C ALA A 19 2.44 5.42 6.53
N LEU A 20 3.15 6.08 5.60
CA LEU A 20 4.60 5.90 5.43
C LEU A 20 5.38 6.53 6.58
N GLU A 21 4.99 7.73 7.03
CA GLU A 21 5.59 8.38 8.19
C GLU A 21 5.37 7.55 9.47
N GLU A 22 4.15 7.03 9.67
CA GLU A 22 3.86 6.09 10.75
C GLU A 22 4.73 4.83 10.64
N ALA A 23 4.95 4.29 9.43
CA ALA A 23 5.80 3.11 9.23
C ALA A 23 7.26 3.36 9.61
N ASP A 24 7.79 4.55 9.32
CA ASP A 24 9.14 4.97 9.72
C ASP A 24 9.26 5.01 11.26
N VAL A 25 8.30 5.67 11.94
CA VAL A 25 8.28 5.73 13.41
C VAL A 25 8.20 4.33 14.03
N MET A 26 7.38 3.44 13.47
CA MET A 26 7.28 2.07 13.96
C MET A 26 8.59 1.29 13.74
N ALA A 27 9.31 1.54 12.65
CA ALA A 27 10.60 0.93 12.38
C ALA A 27 11.68 1.39 13.37
N ASP A 28 11.72 2.69 13.69
CA ASP A 28 12.66 3.27 14.67
C ASP A 28 12.48 2.64 16.05
N MET A 29 11.22 2.38 16.43
CA MET A 29 10.88 1.70 17.68
C MET A 29 11.03 0.17 17.60
N ARG A 30 11.37 -0.40 16.45
CA ARG A 30 11.45 -1.84 16.16
C ARG A 30 10.10 -2.58 16.27
N HIS A 31 8.99 -1.88 16.07
CA HIS A 31 7.64 -2.44 15.98
C HIS A 31 7.36 -2.98 14.57
N TRP A 32 8.11 -4.01 14.15
CA TRP A 32 8.11 -4.52 12.77
C TRP A 32 6.75 -5.01 12.27
N LYS A 33 5.94 -5.63 13.14
CA LYS A 33 4.57 -6.06 12.79
C LYS A 33 3.69 -4.88 12.39
N THR A 34 3.70 -3.83 13.21
CA THR A 34 2.95 -2.59 12.96
C THR A 34 3.51 -1.86 11.75
N CYS A 35 4.83 -1.84 11.56
CA CYS A 35 5.46 -1.26 10.38
C CYS A 35 4.93 -1.91 9.10
N ILE A 36 4.95 -3.25 8.99
CA ILE A 36 4.40 -3.99 7.83
C ILE A 36 2.94 -3.62 7.58
N ASN A 37 2.14 -3.54 8.63
CA ASN A 37 0.74 -3.14 8.53
C ASN A 37 0.61 -1.74 7.89
N ARG A 38 1.39 -0.77 8.37
CA ARG A 38 1.40 0.60 7.83
C ARG A 38 1.92 0.69 6.40
N LEU A 39 2.96 -0.07 6.04
CA LEU A 39 3.45 -0.17 4.65
C LEU A 39 2.36 -0.70 3.70
N TYR A 40 1.63 -1.73 4.12
CA TYR A 40 0.49 -2.22 3.35
C TYR A 40 -0.60 -1.16 3.17
N TYR A 41 -0.98 -0.47 4.25
CA TYR A 41 -2.03 0.56 4.17
C TYR A 41 -1.61 1.76 3.33
N ALA A 42 -0.35 2.19 3.39
CA ALA A 42 0.19 3.21 2.51
C ALA A 42 -0.02 2.85 1.03
N CYS A 43 0.40 1.64 0.63
CA CYS A 43 0.20 1.14 -0.73
C CYS A 43 -1.29 1.00 -1.07
N PHE A 44 -2.11 0.50 -0.14
CA PHE A 44 -3.55 0.33 -0.35
C PHE A 44 -4.27 1.66 -0.58
N TYR A 45 -3.93 2.72 0.17
CA TYR A 45 -4.52 4.04 -0.02
C TYR A 45 -4.13 4.64 -1.37
N ALA A 46 -2.86 4.56 -1.77
CA ALA A 46 -2.39 5.01 -3.08
C ALA A 46 -3.09 4.26 -4.23
N VAL A 47 -3.17 2.93 -4.17
CA VAL A 47 -3.91 2.13 -5.16
C VAL A 47 -5.39 2.50 -5.16
N SER A 48 -6.01 2.69 -4.00
CA SER A 48 -7.41 3.09 -3.89
C SER A 48 -7.68 4.47 -4.51
N ALA A 49 -6.72 5.40 -4.41
CA ALA A 49 -6.78 6.69 -5.09
C ALA A 49 -6.72 6.52 -6.62
N LEU A 50 -5.81 5.68 -7.12
CA LEU A 50 -5.68 5.35 -8.54
C LEU A 50 -6.93 4.68 -9.12
N LEU A 51 -7.52 3.72 -8.40
CA LEU A 51 -8.77 3.10 -8.82
C LEU A 51 -9.90 4.13 -8.88
N LEU A 52 -10.00 4.99 -7.86
CA LEU A 52 -11.01 6.04 -7.83
C LEU A 52 -10.84 7.02 -8.99
N LYS A 53 -9.61 7.43 -9.31
CA LYS A 53 -9.30 8.25 -10.50
C LYS A 53 -9.90 7.64 -11.77
N ASN A 54 -9.84 6.31 -11.89
CA ASN A 54 -10.39 5.53 -12.99
C ASN A 54 -11.88 5.13 -12.81
N ASN A 55 -12.64 5.87 -11.99
CA ASN A 55 -14.08 5.68 -11.72
C ASN A 55 -14.43 4.32 -11.07
N LEU A 56 -13.49 3.73 -10.34
CA LEU A 56 -13.68 2.44 -9.70
C LEU A 56 -13.58 2.58 -8.19
N SER A 57 -14.64 2.14 -7.50
CA SER A 57 -14.70 2.11 -6.05
C SER A 57 -14.93 0.67 -5.59
N LEU A 58 -13.92 0.09 -4.95
CA LEU A 58 -13.96 -1.27 -4.40
C LEU A 58 -13.78 -1.17 -2.88
N SER A 59 -14.65 -1.86 -2.14
CA SER A 59 -14.61 -1.87 -0.67
C SER A 59 -13.77 -3.00 -0.09
N LYS A 60 -13.55 -4.08 -0.85
CA LYS A 60 -12.79 -5.26 -0.40
C LYS A 60 -11.31 -5.13 -0.76
N HIS A 61 -10.43 -5.32 0.22
CA HIS A 61 -8.97 -5.33 -0.01
C HIS A 61 -8.53 -6.32 -1.09
N THR A 62 -9.09 -7.53 -1.10
CA THR A 62 -8.81 -8.53 -2.13
C THR A 62 -9.22 -8.07 -3.53
N GLY A 63 -10.34 -7.34 -3.63
CA GLY A 63 -10.82 -6.74 -4.87
C GLY A 63 -9.89 -5.64 -5.39
N VAL A 64 -9.51 -4.70 -4.52
CA VAL A 64 -8.54 -3.64 -4.83
C VAL A 64 -7.23 -4.24 -5.36
N LYS A 65 -6.70 -5.25 -4.65
CA LYS A 65 -5.49 -5.97 -5.04
C LYS A 65 -5.61 -6.67 -6.39
N ALA A 66 -6.66 -7.46 -6.60
CA ALA A 66 -6.87 -8.19 -7.84
C ALA A 66 -7.01 -7.24 -9.04
N PHE A 67 -7.78 -6.17 -8.87
CA PHE A 67 -8.01 -5.20 -9.92
C PHE A 67 -6.74 -4.43 -10.28
N PHE A 68 -5.98 -3.98 -9.29
CA PHE A 68 -4.70 -3.31 -9.49
C PHE A 68 -3.72 -4.17 -10.30
N ASN A 69 -3.54 -5.43 -9.90
CA ASN A 69 -2.67 -6.36 -10.64
C ASN A 69 -3.15 -6.55 -12.08
N ARG A 70 -4.47 -6.65 -12.31
CA ARG A 70 -5.02 -6.89 -13.63
C ARG A 70 -4.93 -5.68 -14.56
N GLN A 71 -5.31 -4.50 -14.09
CA GLN A 71 -5.46 -3.32 -14.96
C GLN A 71 -4.21 -2.46 -15.08
N PHE A 72 -3.31 -2.48 -14.09
CA PHE A 72 -2.14 -1.60 -14.08
C PHE A 72 -0.84 -2.38 -14.22
N VAL A 73 -0.70 -3.49 -13.50
CA VAL A 73 0.53 -4.29 -13.54
C VAL A 73 0.62 -5.15 -14.80
N LEU A 74 -0.43 -5.93 -15.10
CA LEU A 74 -0.46 -6.78 -16.30
C LEU A 74 -0.51 -5.95 -17.59
N ALA A 75 -1.11 -4.75 -17.55
CA ALA A 75 -1.12 -3.81 -18.66
C ALA A 75 0.23 -3.09 -18.87
N GLY A 76 1.21 -3.26 -17.98
CA GLY A 76 2.53 -2.63 -18.10
C GLY A 76 2.59 -1.16 -17.69
N ILE A 77 1.49 -0.59 -17.20
CA ILE A 77 1.43 0.80 -16.69
C ILE A 77 2.26 0.93 -15.41
N VAL A 78 2.20 -0.09 -14.56
CA VAL A 78 2.97 -0.17 -13.31
C VAL A 78 3.94 -1.34 -13.39
N PRO A 79 5.22 -1.17 -12.98
CA PRO A 79 6.20 -2.25 -12.95
C PRO A 79 5.72 -3.51 -12.22
N ARG A 80 6.09 -4.68 -12.75
CA ARG A 80 5.77 -5.99 -12.14
C ARG A 80 6.35 -6.15 -10.73
N SER A 81 7.48 -5.50 -10.43
CA SER A 81 8.08 -5.46 -9.09
C SER A 81 7.11 -4.89 -8.05
N TYR A 82 6.42 -3.79 -8.38
CA TYR A 82 5.43 -3.16 -7.51
C TYR A 82 4.18 -4.01 -7.32
N GLY A 83 3.74 -4.74 -8.36
CA GLY A 83 2.70 -5.76 -8.19
C GLY A 83 3.11 -6.86 -7.19
N ARG A 84 4.36 -7.33 -7.27
CA ARG A 84 4.90 -8.32 -6.32
C ARG A 84 4.98 -7.76 -4.90
N LEU A 85 5.54 -6.56 -4.72
CA LEU A 85 5.63 -5.89 -3.42
C LEU A 85 4.25 -5.74 -2.78
N TYR A 86 3.26 -5.25 -3.54
CA TYR A 86 1.93 -5.03 -2.98
C TYR A 86 1.25 -6.34 -2.57
N ASN A 87 1.42 -7.41 -3.35
CA ASN A 87 0.93 -8.74 -3.00
C ASN A 87 1.66 -9.32 -1.76
N LEU A 88 2.96 -9.06 -1.65
CA LEU A 88 3.80 -9.46 -0.51
C LEU A 88 3.32 -8.77 0.77
N LEU A 89 3.20 -7.45 0.76
CA LEU A 89 2.72 -6.67 1.91
C LEU A 89 1.31 -7.07 2.33
N PHE A 90 0.40 -7.35 1.39
CA PHE A 90 -0.93 -7.87 1.71
C PHE A 90 -0.88 -9.19 2.49
N LYS A 91 -0.02 -10.13 2.04
CA LYS A 91 0.20 -11.40 2.73
C LYS A 91 0.81 -11.15 4.10
N TYR A 92 1.94 -10.46 4.17
CA TYR A 92 2.67 -10.27 5.43
C TYR A 92 1.87 -9.48 6.47
N ARG A 93 1.00 -8.55 6.06
CA ARG A 93 0.03 -7.92 6.96
C ARG A 93 -0.97 -8.90 7.54
N GLN A 94 -1.45 -9.89 6.75
CA GLN A 94 -2.30 -10.96 7.30
C GLN A 94 -1.54 -11.79 8.34
N GLN A 95 -0.28 -12.13 8.04
CA GLN A 95 0.54 -12.94 8.95
C GLN A 95 0.87 -12.18 10.24
N SER A 96 1.28 -10.92 10.13
CA SER A 96 1.63 -10.09 11.30
C SER A 96 0.46 -9.83 12.23
N ASP A 97 -0.76 -9.72 11.68
CA ASP A 97 -1.96 -9.36 12.43
C ASP A 97 -2.65 -10.57 13.07
N TYR A 98 -2.48 -11.78 12.52
CA TYR A 98 -3.29 -12.94 12.91
C TYR A 98 -2.54 -14.25 13.14
N GLU A 99 -1.29 -14.40 12.69
CA GLU A 99 -0.53 -15.64 12.93
C GLU A 99 0.20 -15.58 14.29
N ASP A 100 0.02 -16.64 15.07
CA ASP A 100 0.80 -16.85 16.28
C ASP A 100 2.28 -17.06 15.94
N PHE A 101 3.17 -16.56 16.79
CA PHE A 101 4.63 -16.69 16.64
C PHE A 101 5.22 -16.10 15.35
N PHE A 102 4.51 -15.18 14.68
CA PHE A 102 5.05 -14.45 13.53
C PHE A 102 6.34 -13.71 13.88
N THR A 103 7.40 -13.98 13.12
CA THR A 103 8.72 -13.33 13.19
C THR A 103 9.12 -12.85 11.80
N ILE A 104 9.93 -11.78 11.73
CA ILE A 104 10.39 -11.20 10.48
C ILE A 104 11.79 -10.61 10.67
N ASP A 105 12.60 -10.69 9.63
CA ASP A 105 13.91 -10.04 9.58
C ASP A 105 13.73 -8.53 9.39
N GLU A 106 14.35 -7.75 10.26
CA GLU A 106 14.28 -6.28 10.21
C GLU A 106 14.90 -5.69 8.95
N GLU A 107 15.96 -6.30 8.40
CA GLU A 107 16.62 -5.80 7.20
C GLU A 107 15.69 -5.90 5.98
N ILE A 108 14.89 -6.97 5.92
CA ILE A 108 13.87 -7.15 4.89
C ILE A 108 12.78 -6.08 5.02
N VAL A 109 12.33 -5.76 6.24
CA VAL A 109 11.31 -4.73 6.44
C VAL A 109 11.84 -3.34 6.06
N LYS A 110 13.09 -3.02 6.41
CA LYS A 110 13.75 -1.76 6.00
C LYS A 110 13.82 -1.62 4.48
N GLU A 111 14.10 -2.71 3.76
CA GLU A 111 14.03 -2.71 2.30
C GLU A 111 12.61 -2.41 1.80
N TRP A 112 11.59 -3.04 2.40
CA TRP A 112 10.19 -2.78 2.03
C TRP A 112 9.73 -1.36 2.33
N ILE A 113 10.26 -0.69 3.36
CA ILE A 113 9.98 0.74 3.61
C ILE A 113 10.41 1.55 2.39
N THR A 114 11.64 1.36 1.93
CA THR A 114 12.18 2.08 0.77
C THR A 114 11.36 1.79 -0.49
N GLN A 115 11.10 0.51 -0.76
CA GLN A 115 10.29 0.12 -1.92
C GLN A 115 8.85 0.64 -1.86
N SER A 116 8.25 0.73 -0.66
CA SER A 116 6.89 1.24 -0.47
C SER A 116 6.79 2.75 -0.69
N LYS A 117 7.82 3.51 -0.28
CA LYS A 117 7.93 4.95 -0.58
C LYS A 117 7.99 5.17 -2.09
N ASP A 118 8.83 4.42 -2.80
CA ASP A 118 8.95 4.48 -4.27
C ASP A 118 7.67 4.03 -4.98
N PHE A 119 7.01 2.98 -4.46
CA PHE A 119 5.70 2.52 -4.93
C PHE A 119 4.67 3.65 -4.83
N VAL A 120 4.49 4.24 -3.65
CA VAL A 120 3.48 5.30 -3.43
C VAL A 120 3.77 6.50 -4.33
N LYS A 121 5.03 6.93 -4.43
CA LYS A 121 5.45 8.00 -5.35
C LYS A 121 5.10 7.68 -6.81
N THR A 122 5.38 6.45 -7.25
CA THR A 122 5.07 6.02 -8.62
C THR A 122 3.56 6.07 -8.90
N ILE A 123 2.75 5.59 -7.97
CA ILE A 123 1.29 5.61 -8.10
C ILE A 123 0.75 7.04 -8.11
N SER A 124 1.26 7.91 -7.23
CA SER A 124 0.87 9.33 -7.19
C SER A 124 1.17 10.05 -8.51
N ASN A 125 2.25 9.71 -9.22
CA ASN A 125 2.62 10.35 -10.48
C ASN A 125 1.70 10.01 -11.66
N ILE A 126 0.87 8.95 -11.54
CA ILE A 126 -0.03 8.50 -12.61
C ILE A 126 -1.51 8.75 -12.30
N ILE A 127 -1.80 9.54 -11.25
CA ILE A 127 -3.13 10.03 -10.86
C ILE A 127 -3.35 11.44 -11.39
#